data_AF-A0A2E0XCR4-F1
#
_entry.id   AF-A0A2E0XCR4-F1
#
_cell.length_a   1.000
_cell.length_b   1.000
_cell.length_c   1.000
_cell.angle_alpha   90.00
_cell.angle_beta   90.00
_cell.angle_gamma   90.00
#
_symmetry.space_group_name_H-M   'P 1'
#
loop_
_entity.id
_entity.type
_entity.pdbx_description
1 polymer ?
#
loop_
_entity_poly.entity_id
_entity_poly.type
_entity_poly.pdbx_seq_one_letter_code
_entity_poly.pdbx_strand_id
1 'polypeptide(L)'
;MSLPRDRSIRRLVPAEECFESSPHLFALNKDGDRRSDMLCLSEPETVNIAVKTIKDTFRDNLDTLSFGFAPPDRFPMCYCQRCHDSIPEFNHKGYGDPSLSDLWFRFANCIAKEVYEEFPDRWVLTNGYANRVRLPEGIAEFSPNLVFNPRLLLRVPFIMRVIKDADSIHFTNNCWIGGPIHSTVCLSMIMTRATL
;
A
#
# COMPACT_ATOMS: atom_id res chain seq x y z
N MET A 1 -8.02 13.86 -7.47
CA MET A 1 -7.62 12.44 -7.34
C MET A 1 -6.17 12.39 -6.84
N SER A 2 -5.88 11.63 -5.78
CA SER A 2 -4.52 11.48 -5.24
C SER A 2 -3.98 10.10 -5.60
N LEU A 3 -2.91 10.06 -6.41
CA LEU A 3 -2.28 8.80 -6.84
C LEU A 3 -1.11 8.41 -5.92
N PRO A 4 -0.88 7.12 -5.69
CA PRO A 4 0.25 6.64 -4.89
C PRO A 4 1.59 6.97 -5.56
N ARG A 5 2.37 7.86 -4.95
CA ARG A 5 3.73 8.26 -5.37
C ARG A 5 4.80 7.61 -4.49
N ASP A 6 6.03 7.46 -4.98
CA ASP A 6 7.15 6.96 -4.16
C ASP A 6 7.23 7.71 -2.81
N ARG A 7 7.53 6.98 -1.73
CA ARG A 7 7.66 7.49 -0.34
C ARG A 7 6.42 8.21 0.21
N SER A 8 5.29 8.16 -0.47
CA SER A 8 4.10 8.89 -0.03
C SER A 8 3.46 8.32 1.24
N ILE A 9 3.88 7.15 1.73
CA ILE A 9 3.54 6.64 3.06
C ILE A 9 3.90 7.62 4.19
N ARG A 10 4.92 8.46 4.02
CA ARG A 10 5.32 9.48 5.02
C ARG A 10 4.25 10.55 5.26
N ARG A 11 3.27 10.66 4.36
CA ARG A 11 2.12 11.56 4.56
C ARG A 11 1.10 11.00 5.54
N LEU A 12 1.13 9.70 5.84
CA LEU A 12 0.19 9.09 6.80
C LEU A 12 0.54 9.49 8.24
N VAL A 13 1.84 9.50 8.55
CA VAL A 13 2.40 9.87 9.86
C VAL A 13 3.57 10.84 9.63
N PRO A 14 3.37 12.16 9.80
CA PRO A 14 4.41 13.16 9.60
C PRO A 14 5.59 12.95 10.57
N ALA A 15 6.77 12.65 10.03
CA ALA A 15 7.97 12.42 10.83
C ALA A 15 8.39 13.67 11.64
N GLU A 16 8.16 14.87 11.10
CA GLU A 16 8.51 16.13 11.74
C GLU A 16 7.79 16.34 13.08
N GLU A 17 6.59 15.76 13.23
CA GLU A 17 5.77 15.89 14.43
C GLU A 17 5.93 14.69 15.38
N CYS A 18 6.06 13.49 14.81
CA CYS A 18 5.95 12.24 15.56
C CYS A 18 7.29 11.54 15.84
N PHE A 19 8.38 11.87 15.13
CA PHE A 19 9.60 11.06 15.21
C PHE A 19 10.31 11.16 16.56
N GLU A 20 10.35 12.35 17.16
CA GLU A 20 10.94 12.55 18.50
C GLU A 20 9.98 12.13 19.62
N SER A 21 8.70 12.46 19.47
CA SER A 21 7.67 12.24 20.50
C SER A 21 7.15 10.79 20.54
N SER A 22 7.20 10.08 19.41
CA SER A 22 6.62 8.74 19.23
C SER A 22 7.45 7.90 18.23
N PRO A 23 8.73 7.61 18.56
CA PRO A 23 9.64 6.91 17.67
C PRO A 23 9.21 5.47 17.34
N HIS A 24 8.33 4.87 18.16
CA HIS A 24 7.81 3.51 17.96
C HIS A 24 6.93 3.37 16.71
N LEU A 25 6.37 4.48 16.21
CA LEU A 25 5.59 4.54 14.97
C LEU A 25 6.43 4.30 13.71
N PHE A 26 7.76 4.42 13.83
CA PHE A 26 8.70 4.36 12.73
C PHE A 26 9.43 3.02 12.68
N ALA A 27 9.89 2.64 11.49
CA ALA A 27 10.55 1.37 11.29
C ALA A 27 11.87 1.30 12.08
N LEU A 28 12.13 0.15 12.70
CA LEU A 28 13.41 -0.19 13.33
C LEU A 28 14.30 -0.88 12.28
N ASN A 29 15.54 -0.43 12.08
CA ASN A 29 16.50 -1.11 11.21
C ASN A 29 17.15 -2.34 11.90
N LYS A 30 18.07 -3.03 11.20
CA LYS A 30 18.82 -4.18 11.75
C LYS A 30 19.76 -3.80 12.90
N ASP A 31 20.24 -2.57 12.91
CA ASP A 31 21.21 -2.05 13.87
C ASP A 31 20.55 -1.56 15.17
N GLY A 32 19.22 -1.48 15.20
CA GLY A 32 18.44 -1.02 16.37
C GLY A 32 18.03 0.45 16.34
N ASP A 33 18.29 1.16 15.24
CA ASP A 33 17.91 2.57 15.06
C ASP A 33 16.54 2.73 14.39
N ARG A 34 15.81 3.77 14.80
CA ARG A 34 14.55 4.17 14.16
C ARG A 34 14.82 4.99 12.91
N ARG A 35 14.01 4.77 11.87
CA ARG A 35 14.14 5.43 10.57
C ARG A 35 12.85 6.14 10.20
N SER A 36 12.93 7.44 9.95
CA SER A 36 11.79 8.28 9.57
C SER A 36 11.28 8.04 8.13
N ASP A 37 11.98 7.22 7.35
CA ASP A 37 11.63 6.96 5.96
C ASP A 37 10.49 5.96 5.78
N MET A 38 10.27 5.09 6.77
CA MET A 38 9.29 4.00 6.76
C MET A 38 8.57 3.89 8.11
N LEU A 39 7.31 3.48 8.08
CA LEU A 39 6.49 3.28 9.28
C LEU A 39 6.55 1.84 9.79
N CYS A 40 6.30 1.66 11.09
CA CYS A 40 6.08 0.36 11.70
C CYS A 40 4.66 -0.12 11.40
N LEU A 41 4.50 -0.94 10.36
CA LEU A 41 3.17 -1.36 9.86
C LEU A 41 2.39 -2.26 10.83
N SER A 42 3.06 -2.84 11.83
CA SER A 42 2.45 -3.69 12.85
C SER A 42 2.11 -2.94 14.14
N GLU A 43 2.37 -1.63 14.22
CA GLU A 43 2.02 -0.80 15.37
C GLU A 43 0.57 -0.30 15.22
N PRO A 44 -0.38 -0.70 16.09
CA PRO A 44 -1.76 -0.23 16.03
C PRO A 44 -1.89 1.31 16.01
N GLU A 45 -1.04 2.02 16.75
CA GLU A 45 -1.10 3.49 16.77
C GLU A 45 -0.74 4.11 15.41
N THR A 46 0.17 3.48 14.65
CA THR A 46 0.49 3.90 13.28
C THR A 46 -0.72 3.78 12.36
N VAL A 47 -1.52 2.72 12.50
CA VAL A 47 -2.77 2.55 11.74
C VAL A 47 -3.77 3.64 12.11
N ASN A 48 -3.94 3.91 13.41
CA ASN A 48 -4.89 4.91 13.89
C ASN A 48 -4.57 6.32 13.38
N ILE A 49 -3.30 6.72 13.43
CA ILE A 49 -2.85 8.02 12.91
C ILE A 49 -3.03 8.07 11.39
N ALA A 50 -2.67 7.00 10.67
CA ALA A 50 -2.87 6.93 9.23
C ALA A 50 -4.34 7.08 8.82
N VAL A 51 -5.25 6.39 9.51
CA VAL A 51 -6.70 6.51 9.31
C VAL A 51 -7.16 7.94 9.56
N LYS A 52 -6.75 8.53 10.69
CA LYS A 52 -7.09 9.93 11.03
C LYS A 52 -6.65 10.88 9.93
N THR A 53 -5.39 10.79 9.48
CA THR A 53 -4.84 11.67 8.44
C THR A 53 -5.62 11.55 7.12
N ILE A 54 -6.01 10.35 6.72
CA ILE A 54 -6.80 10.15 5.49
C ILE A 54 -8.20 10.74 5.64
N LYS A 55 -8.87 10.47 6.77
CA LYS A 55 -10.20 11.01 7.05
C LYS A 55 -10.19 12.55 7.08
N ASP A 56 -9.22 13.14 7.76
CA ASP A 56 -9.05 14.60 7.79
C ASP A 56 -8.81 15.16 6.38
N THR A 57 -7.99 14.49 5.56
CA THR A 57 -7.79 14.90 4.15
C THR A 57 -9.11 14.93 3.36
N PHE A 58 -10.01 13.96 3.57
CA PHE A 58 -11.31 13.94 2.90
C PHE A 58 -12.30 14.98 3.45
N ARG A 59 -12.23 15.30 4.75
CA ARG A 59 -13.05 16.35 5.37
C ARG A 59 -12.63 17.74 4.91
N ASP A 60 -11.32 17.97 4.83
CA ASP A 60 -10.74 19.26 4.45
C ASP A 60 -10.90 19.56 2.96
N ASN A 61 -11.05 18.51 2.12
CA ASN A 61 -11.21 18.65 0.68
C ASN A 61 -12.22 17.64 0.12
N LEU A 62 -13.47 18.10 -0.01
CA LEU A 62 -14.59 17.29 -0.49
C LEU A 62 -14.41 16.76 -1.92
N ASP A 63 -13.63 17.44 -2.77
CA ASP A 63 -13.34 17.03 -4.16
C ASP A 63 -12.29 15.90 -4.24
N THR A 64 -11.64 15.58 -3.12
CA THR A 64 -10.64 14.52 -3.06
C THR A 64 -11.32 13.16 -2.99
N LEU A 65 -11.51 12.53 -4.15
CA LEU A 65 -12.14 11.20 -4.26
C LEU A 65 -11.26 10.03 -3.82
N SER A 66 -9.97 10.26 -3.59
CA SER A 66 -8.99 9.19 -3.38
C SER A 66 -7.79 9.65 -2.57
N PHE A 67 -7.23 8.73 -1.78
CA PHE A 67 -5.96 8.90 -1.10
C PHE A 67 -5.01 7.75 -1.47
N GLY A 68 -3.96 8.07 -2.23
CA GLY A 68 -2.97 7.08 -2.65
C GLY A 68 -1.69 7.12 -1.83
N PHE A 69 -1.21 5.99 -1.30
CA PHE A 69 0.11 5.92 -0.66
C PHE A 69 0.94 4.72 -1.13
N ALA A 70 2.26 4.88 -1.16
CA ALA A 70 3.20 3.83 -1.56
C ALA A 70 4.40 3.80 -0.62
N PRO A 71 5.06 2.62 -0.49
CA PRO A 71 6.26 2.50 0.30
C PRO A 71 7.40 3.30 -0.35
N PRO A 72 8.49 3.58 0.39
CA PRO A 72 9.74 3.99 -0.21
C PRO A 72 10.27 2.95 -1.19
N ASP A 73 10.91 3.42 -2.25
CA ASP A 73 11.79 2.60 -3.09
C ASP A 73 12.85 1.87 -2.25
N ARG A 74 13.42 0.80 -2.81
CA ARG A 74 14.30 -0.20 -2.16
C ARG A 74 13.51 -1.21 -1.31
N PHE A 75 14.15 -1.80 -0.30
CA PHE A 75 13.61 -2.85 0.56
C PHE A 75 13.48 -2.37 2.02
N PRO A 76 12.71 -1.31 2.31
CA PRO A 76 12.54 -0.85 3.69
C PRO A 76 11.77 -1.91 4.48
N MET A 77 12.30 -2.26 5.64
CA MET A 77 11.74 -3.28 6.55
C MET A 77 11.86 -2.80 8.00
N CYS A 78 10.90 -3.19 8.83
CA CYS A 78 10.94 -2.98 10.26
C CYS A 78 11.32 -4.31 10.93
N TYR A 79 12.38 -4.28 11.74
CA TYR A 79 12.92 -5.45 12.46
C TYR A 79 12.39 -5.54 13.89
N CYS A 80 11.32 -4.83 14.22
CA CYS A 80 10.68 -4.98 15.54
C CYS A 80 10.02 -6.36 15.67
N GLN A 81 9.91 -6.86 16.91
CA GLN A 81 9.37 -8.19 17.18
C GLN A 81 7.96 -8.39 16.58
N ARG A 82 7.06 -7.40 16.71
CA ARG A 82 5.71 -7.48 16.13
C ARG A 82 5.70 -7.61 14.61
N CYS A 83 6.58 -6.90 13.90
CA CYS A 83 6.71 -7.04 12.45
C CYS A 83 7.24 -8.45 12.11
N HIS A 84 8.24 -8.92 12.86
CA HIS A 84 8.80 -10.25 12.69
C HIS A 84 7.73 -11.35 12.86
N ASP A 85 6.96 -11.29 13.95
CA ASP A 85 5.90 -12.28 14.26
C ASP A 85 4.75 -12.25 13.24
N SER A 86 4.53 -11.09 12.61
CA SER A 86 3.44 -10.91 11.64
C SER A 86 3.74 -11.49 10.25
N ILE A 87 5.00 -11.80 9.93
CA ILE A 87 5.38 -12.30 8.59
C ILE A 87 5.70 -13.79 8.73
N PRO A 88 4.84 -14.67 8.21
CA PRO A 88 5.12 -16.10 8.19
C PRO A 88 6.41 -16.34 7.41
N GLU A 89 7.37 -17.02 8.03
CA GLU A 89 8.68 -17.29 7.44
C GLU A 89 9.41 -16.01 7.04
N PHE A 90 9.70 -15.15 8.02
CA PHE A 90 10.46 -13.90 7.89
C PHE A 90 11.82 -14.03 7.18
N ASN A 91 12.26 -15.22 6.74
CA ASN A 91 13.50 -15.40 5.99
C ASN A 91 13.34 -16.13 4.64
N HIS A 92 12.13 -16.57 4.22
CA HIS A 92 12.05 -17.63 3.19
C HIS A 92 11.00 -17.47 2.07
N LYS A 93 10.37 -16.30 1.91
CA LYS A 93 9.30 -16.12 0.90
C LYS A 93 9.49 -14.99 -0.12
N GLY A 94 10.69 -14.41 -0.20
CA GLY A 94 11.07 -13.41 -1.21
C GLY A 94 12.26 -13.85 -2.07
N TYR A 95 12.96 -12.89 -2.69
CA TYR A 95 14.18 -13.12 -3.47
C TYR A 95 15.41 -13.40 -2.58
N GLY A 96 15.29 -14.32 -1.60
CA GLY A 96 16.28 -14.54 -0.54
C GLY A 96 16.06 -13.71 0.74
N ASP A 97 15.02 -12.87 0.75
CA ASP A 97 14.60 -12.01 1.87
C ASP A 97 13.13 -12.27 2.24
N PRO A 98 12.63 -11.84 3.42
CA PRO A 98 11.21 -11.83 3.73
C PRO A 98 10.36 -11.08 2.69
N SER A 99 9.20 -11.64 2.36
CA SER A 99 8.16 -10.89 1.65
C SER A 99 7.29 -10.12 2.65
N LEU A 100 7.22 -8.81 2.49
CA LEU A 100 6.35 -7.91 3.25
C LEU A 100 4.92 -7.84 2.71
N SER A 101 4.54 -8.67 1.74
CA SER A 101 3.19 -8.66 1.16
C SER A 101 2.11 -8.67 2.24
N ASP A 102 2.09 -9.68 3.11
CA ASP A 102 1.02 -9.82 4.11
C ASP A 102 0.94 -8.65 5.07
N LEU A 103 2.09 -8.15 5.53
CA LEU A 103 2.15 -7.01 6.44
C LEU A 103 1.66 -5.74 5.74
N TRP A 104 2.09 -5.49 4.49
CA TRP A 104 1.67 -4.34 3.71
C TRP A 104 0.17 -4.35 3.41
N PHE A 105 -0.32 -5.49 2.91
CA PHE A 105 -1.71 -5.63 2.54
C PHE A 105 -2.63 -5.60 3.76
N ARG A 106 -2.23 -6.17 4.91
CA ARG A 106 -3.01 -6.05 6.15
C ARG A 106 -3.09 -4.61 6.60
N PHE A 107 -1.96 -3.90 6.63
CA PHE A 107 -1.92 -2.48 6.98
C PHE A 107 -2.85 -1.64 6.09
N ALA A 108 -2.72 -1.79 4.76
CA ALA A 108 -3.56 -1.05 3.82
C ALA A 108 -5.05 -1.43 3.93
N ASN A 109 -5.36 -2.71 4.16
CA ASN A 109 -6.73 -3.19 4.33
C ASN A 109 -7.38 -2.68 5.61
N CYS A 110 -6.65 -2.69 6.74
CA CYS A 110 -7.16 -2.13 8.00
C CYS A 110 -7.50 -0.65 7.84
N ILE A 111 -6.60 0.14 7.22
CA ILE A 111 -6.84 1.55 6.94
C ILE A 111 -8.09 1.72 6.05
N ALA A 112 -8.18 0.96 4.98
CA ALA A 112 -9.28 1.08 4.02
C ALA A 112 -10.64 0.75 4.66
N LYS A 113 -10.71 -0.28 5.52
CA LYS A 113 -11.93 -0.65 6.25
C LYS A 113 -12.41 0.51 7.14
N GLU A 114 -11.53 1.05 7.97
CA GLU A 114 -11.85 2.17 8.88
C GLU A 114 -12.27 3.45 8.14
N VAL A 115 -11.65 3.70 6.98
CA VAL A 115 -12.02 4.83 6.10
C VAL A 115 -13.37 4.58 5.44
N TYR A 116 -13.66 3.36 5.01
CA TYR A 116 -14.90 2.98 4.33
C TYR A 116 -16.14 3.18 5.19
N GLU A 117 -16.03 2.99 6.51
CA GLU A 117 -17.14 3.21 7.44
C GLU A 117 -17.69 4.64 7.41
N GLU A 118 -16.83 5.63 7.14
CA GLU A 118 -17.22 7.04 7.11
C GLU A 118 -17.29 7.61 5.69
N PHE A 119 -16.46 7.10 4.78
CA PHE A 119 -16.31 7.58 3.41
C PHE A 119 -16.44 6.43 2.40
N PRO A 120 -17.64 5.81 2.28
CA PRO A 120 -17.84 4.65 1.40
C PRO A 120 -17.68 4.98 -0.09
N ASP A 121 -17.75 6.26 -0.45
CA ASP A 121 -17.59 6.79 -1.80
C ASP A 121 -16.16 7.30 -2.09
N ARG A 122 -15.20 7.05 -1.18
CA ARG A 122 -13.79 7.45 -1.32
C ARG A 122 -12.87 6.23 -1.39
N TRP A 123 -11.82 6.35 -2.20
CA TRP A 123 -10.90 5.25 -2.50
C TRP A 123 -9.57 5.38 -1.77
N VAL A 124 -9.07 4.27 -1.25
CA VAL A 124 -7.69 4.16 -0.73
C VAL A 124 -6.86 3.41 -1.76
N LEU A 125 -5.82 4.05 -2.30
CA LEU A 125 -4.98 3.46 -3.34
C LEU A 125 -3.61 3.12 -2.77
N THR A 126 -3.07 1.96 -3.13
CA THR A 126 -1.69 1.62 -2.75
C THR A 126 -0.92 0.89 -3.84
N ASN A 127 0.40 1.03 -3.82
CA ASN A 127 1.30 0.30 -4.72
C ASN A 127 1.98 -0.84 -3.96
N GLY A 128 2.15 -1.98 -4.63
CA GLY A 128 3.03 -3.06 -4.17
C GLY A 128 4.13 -3.30 -5.17
N TYR A 129 5.37 -3.12 -4.72
CA TYR A 129 6.60 -3.43 -5.44
C TYR A 129 7.74 -3.67 -4.45
N ALA A 130 8.92 -4.04 -4.96
CA ALA A 130 10.09 -4.47 -4.18
C ALA A 130 9.85 -5.78 -3.40
N ASN A 131 9.97 -5.80 -2.07
CA ASN A 131 9.76 -6.98 -1.21
C ASN A 131 8.29 -7.38 -1.01
N ARG A 132 7.37 -6.99 -1.90
CA ARG A 132 5.94 -7.36 -1.87
C ARG A 132 5.65 -8.29 -3.04
N VAL A 133 6.33 -9.43 -3.05
CA VAL A 133 6.50 -10.27 -4.26
C VAL A 133 5.43 -11.34 -4.44
N ARG A 134 4.55 -11.51 -3.46
CA ARG A 134 3.50 -12.54 -3.46
C ARG A 134 2.13 -11.98 -3.13
N LEU A 135 1.09 -12.76 -3.43
CA LEU A 135 -0.24 -12.51 -2.90
C LEU A 135 -0.23 -12.68 -1.36
N PRO A 136 -0.97 -11.87 -0.61
CA PRO A 136 -1.14 -12.09 0.81
C PRO A 136 -1.91 -13.40 1.03
N GLU A 137 -1.43 -14.23 1.93
CA GLU A 137 -2.06 -15.51 2.28
C GLU A 137 -2.96 -15.37 3.52
N GLY A 138 -2.69 -14.38 4.37
CA GLY A 138 -3.39 -14.17 5.64
C GLY A 138 -4.55 -13.17 5.60
N ILE A 139 -5.11 -12.87 4.44
CA ILE A 139 -6.22 -11.90 4.29
C ILE A 139 -7.36 -12.58 3.53
N ALA A 140 -8.46 -12.83 4.23
CA ALA A 140 -9.64 -13.46 3.63
C ALA A 140 -10.45 -12.50 2.75
N GLU A 141 -10.56 -11.23 3.17
CA GLU A 141 -11.40 -10.24 2.52
C GLU A 141 -10.76 -8.85 2.55
N PHE A 142 -10.82 -8.16 1.42
CA PHE A 142 -10.37 -6.79 1.25
C PHE A 142 -11.52 -5.79 1.34
N SER A 143 -11.24 -4.60 1.87
CA SER A 143 -12.19 -3.49 1.89
C SER A 143 -12.63 -3.15 0.46
N PRO A 144 -13.93 -2.90 0.20
CA PRO A 144 -14.43 -2.56 -1.14
C PRO A 144 -13.79 -1.32 -1.75
N ASN A 145 -13.29 -0.40 -0.91
CA ASN A 145 -12.63 0.83 -1.36
C ASN A 145 -11.10 0.76 -1.46
N LEU A 146 -10.50 -0.41 -1.23
CA LEU A 146 -9.06 -0.58 -1.37
C LEU A 146 -8.71 -0.93 -2.82
N VAL A 147 -7.90 -0.08 -3.46
CA VAL A 147 -7.40 -0.31 -4.81
C VAL A 147 -5.90 -0.54 -4.76
N PHE A 148 -5.48 -1.66 -5.34
CA PHE A 148 -4.07 -2.00 -5.46
C PHE A 148 -3.58 -1.79 -6.88
N ASN A 149 -2.55 -0.96 -7.05
CA ASN A 149 -1.86 -0.79 -8.32
C ASN A 149 -0.59 -1.65 -8.35
N PRO A 150 -0.54 -2.72 -9.16
CA PRO A 150 0.65 -3.53 -9.33
C PRO A 150 1.70 -2.75 -10.12
N ARG A 151 2.65 -2.10 -9.45
CA ARG A 151 3.75 -1.40 -10.14
C ARG A 151 4.84 -2.40 -10.54
N LEU A 152 4.77 -2.86 -11.79
CA LEU A 152 5.86 -3.38 -12.64
C LEU A 152 6.72 -4.60 -12.21
N LEU A 153 6.43 -5.29 -11.11
CA LEU A 153 7.19 -6.52 -10.74
C LEU A 153 6.36 -7.76 -10.42
N LEU A 154 5.03 -7.67 -10.50
CA LEU A 154 4.18 -8.82 -10.31
C LEU A 154 4.07 -9.57 -11.64
N ARG A 155 4.75 -10.72 -11.74
CA ARG A 155 4.61 -11.62 -12.89
C ARG A 155 3.12 -11.92 -13.11
N VAL A 156 2.71 -11.86 -14.37
CA VAL A 156 1.38 -12.05 -14.99
C VAL A 156 0.37 -12.95 -14.22
N PRO A 157 0.73 -14.09 -13.61
CA PRO A 157 -0.22 -14.88 -12.80
C PRO A 157 -0.85 -14.14 -11.59
N PHE A 158 -0.23 -13.09 -11.07
CA PHE A 158 -0.77 -12.29 -9.95
C PHE A 158 -2.03 -11.51 -10.32
N ILE A 159 -2.04 -10.94 -11.54
CA ILE A 159 -3.14 -10.07 -11.99
C ILE A 159 -4.42 -10.92 -12.13
N MET A 160 -4.33 -12.14 -12.68
CA MET A 160 -5.49 -12.99 -12.96
C MET A 160 -6.30 -13.45 -11.74
N ARG A 161 -5.71 -13.53 -10.55
CA ARG A 161 -6.42 -14.05 -9.36
C ARG A 161 -7.21 -12.98 -8.62
N VAL A 162 -6.71 -11.74 -8.60
CA VAL A 162 -7.44 -10.55 -8.09
C VAL A 162 -8.56 -10.13 -9.05
N ILE A 163 -8.41 -10.44 -10.35
CA ILE A 163 -9.40 -10.15 -11.41
C ILE A 163 -10.71 -10.93 -11.25
N LYS A 164 -10.74 -12.10 -10.59
CA LYS A 164 -11.91 -12.99 -10.60
C LYS A 164 -13.09 -12.48 -9.77
N ASP A 165 -12.86 -11.58 -8.81
CA ASP A 165 -13.84 -11.17 -7.80
C ASP A 165 -14.31 -9.71 -7.96
N ALA A 166 -13.94 -9.02 -9.06
CA ALA A 166 -14.30 -7.62 -9.30
C ALA A 166 -15.32 -7.46 -10.45
N ASP A 167 -16.48 -6.89 -10.16
CA ASP A 167 -17.63 -6.81 -11.08
C ASP A 167 -17.49 -5.82 -12.26
N SER A 168 -16.43 -5.00 -12.33
CA SER A 168 -16.13 -4.21 -13.55
C SER A 168 -14.72 -3.59 -13.51
N ILE A 169 -13.95 -3.71 -14.61
CA ILE A 169 -12.69 -2.99 -14.83
C ILE A 169 -12.66 -2.48 -16.27
N HIS A 170 -12.44 -1.18 -16.48
CA HIS A 170 -12.19 -0.59 -17.79
C HIS A 170 -10.68 -0.43 -18.04
N PHE A 171 -10.22 -0.92 -19.20
CA PHE A 171 -8.83 -0.83 -19.66
C PHE A 171 -8.60 0.47 -20.43
N THR A 172 -7.55 1.24 -20.11
CA THR A 172 -7.06 2.28 -21.01
C THR A 172 -5.60 2.00 -21.38
N ASN A 173 -5.39 1.79 -22.68
CA ASN A 173 -4.07 1.70 -23.28
C ASN A 173 -3.55 3.10 -23.49
N ASN A 174 -2.45 3.49 -22.83
CA ASN A 174 -1.48 4.43 -23.39
C ASN A 174 -0.17 4.41 -22.58
N CYS A 175 0.88 3.84 -23.16
CA CYS A 175 2.25 4.06 -22.71
C CYS A 175 3.12 4.28 -23.95
N TRP A 176 3.72 5.46 -24.05
CA TRP A 176 4.83 5.76 -24.95
C TRP A 176 6.11 5.78 -24.14
N ILE A 177 6.99 4.79 -24.32
CA ILE A 177 8.44 4.95 -24.16
C ILE A 177 9.10 4.05 -25.23
N GLY A 178 9.87 4.66 -26.13
CA GLY A 178 10.53 4.01 -27.25
C GLY A 178 11.74 3.14 -26.84
N GLY A 179 12.02 2.13 -27.66
CA GLY A 179 13.20 1.27 -27.57
C GLY A 179 12.84 -0.20 -27.83
N PRO A 180 13.58 -0.94 -28.68
CA PRO A 180 13.09 -2.20 -29.23
C PRO A 180 13.33 -3.37 -28.27
N ILE A 181 12.43 -4.34 -28.38
CA ILE A 181 12.47 -5.71 -27.82
C ILE A 181 11.80 -5.84 -26.44
N HIS A 182 10.70 -6.61 -26.45
CA HIS A 182 9.75 -6.97 -25.38
C HIS A 182 8.58 -6.01 -25.18
N SER A 183 7.50 -6.33 -25.91
CA SER A 183 6.13 -5.87 -25.71
C SER A 183 5.72 -5.97 -24.24
N THR A 184 5.86 -4.86 -23.51
CA THR A 184 5.45 -4.68 -22.12
C THR A 184 4.05 -4.07 -22.13
N VAL A 185 3.04 -4.83 -21.74
CA VAL A 185 1.68 -4.28 -21.54
C VAL A 185 1.66 -3.61 -20.17
N CYS A 186 1.69 -2.28 -20.17
CA CYS A 186 1.50 -1.47 -18.96
C CYS A 186 0.00 -1.40 -18.66
N LEU A 187 -0.46 -2.09 -17.61
CA LEU A 187 -1.84 -1.97 -17.12
C LEU A 187 -1.90 -0.80 -16.13
N SER A 188 -2.56 0.30 -16.49
CA SER A 188 -3.05 1.29 -15.55
C SER A 188 -4.55 1.05 -15.32
N MET A 189 -4.95 0.75 -14.07
CA MET A 189 -6.36 0.69 -13.67
C MET A 189 -6.84 2.11 -13.33
N ILE A 190 -7.83 2.60 -14.08
CA ILE A 190 -8.64 3.78 -13.74
C ILE A 190 -10.09 3.32 -13.76
N MET A 191 -10.81 3.47 -12.65
CA MET A 191 -12.24 3.20 -12.57
C MET A 191 -13.00 4.52 -12.43
N THR A 192 -13.78 4.85 -13.45
CA THR A 192 -14.84 5.88 -13.39
C THR A 192 -16.16 5.21 -13.05
N ARG A 193 -16.93 5.83 -12.13
CA ARG A 193 -18.31 5.40 -11.84
C ARG A 193 -19.20 5.86 -13.00
N ALA A 194 -19.92 4.94 -13.63
CA ALA A 194 -21.03 5.30 -14.49
C ALA A 194 -22.14 5.91 -13.61
N THR A 195 -22.42 7.19 -13.81
CA THR A 195 -23.62 7.84 -13.28
C THR A 195 -24.85 7.20 -13.91
N LEU A 196 -25.74 6.68 -13.09
CA LEU A 196 -27.18 6.59 -13.34
C LEU A 196 -27.91 7.12 -12.11
#